data_AF-A0A8C3PFA3-F1
#
_entry.id   AF-A0A8C3PFA3-F1
#
_cell.length_a   1.000
_cell.length_b   1.000
_cell.length_c   1.000
_cell.angle_alpha   90.00
_cell.angle_beta   90.00
_cell.angle_gamma   90.00
#
_symmetry.space_group_name_H-M   'P 1'
#
loop_
_entity.id
_entity.type
_entity.pdbx_description
1 polymer ?
#
loop_
_entity_poly.entity_id
_entity_poly.type
_entity_poly.pdbx_seq_one_letter_code
_entity_poly.pdbx_strand_id
1 'polypeptide(L)'
;MPPSNQTRVLLLNAMEKREKTLFRLEQGFELQFRLGPTLQGKHVTVYTNYPASGELFYRRKFRALSWHNPTGREDDSDKYCKLDLQISGSYQYYFSHENEKSGGGYIVVDPILRVGADNQVLHLDCVTLQTFLAKCLGPFEEWEDRLKVAKESGYNMIHFTPLQKLGLSRSCYSLADQLEVNPDFSSPNKKCTWSNIGNLVEKMKNEWNMLCITDVVYNHTAANSEWIRVHPECGYNLVNSPHLKPAWILDRALWHLSCSVAEGKYRDKGLPPSIENDHHLNCIRKIIWEDIYPKIKLWEFFQVDVNKAVQQFKTLLSQGNRKTKSDPNKHLQIIQDPEYKRLGCTVDMNVALATFIPHSNGPAAIEECCNWFQKKIEELNAEQFQQTAYHQEQAVTCLLETVVYERLADHGPKQGSVSRKYPLVTRYFTYPFKEMTLEEEELLMHQPDKACHFLAHNGWVMGDDPLRNFAEPGSNVYLRRELICWGDSAKLRYGNKPEDCPYLWAHMKKYTEITAKYFHGVRLDNCHSTPLHVAEEMLAAARSVRPNLYVIAELFTGSEHIDNVFVNRLGITSLIRVLCVCCWQ
;
A
#
# COMPACT_ATOMS: atom_id res chain seq x y z
N MET A 1 -33.74 -11.79 29.35
CA MET A 1 -33.13 -11.05 30.48
C MET A 1 -32.36 -9.88 29.88
N PRO A 2 -32.36 -8.68 30.47
CA PRO A 2 -31.41 -7.66 30.04
C PRO A 2 -30.00 -8.26 30.22
N PRO A 3 -29.07 -8.07 29.28
CA PRO A 3 -27.71 -8.56 29.47
C PRO A 3 -27.19 -7.97 30.79
N SER A 4 -26.65 -8.81 31.67
CA SER A 4 -26.02 -8.31 32.90
C SER A 4 -24.96 -7.30 32.51
N ASN A 5 -25.03 -6.06 33.02
CA ASN A 5 -23.99 -5.06 32.78
C ASN A 5 -22.64 -5.64 33.20
N GLN A 6 -21.83 -6.03 32.22
CA GLN A 6 -20.54 -6.64 32.48
C GLN A 6 -19.48 -5.55 32.58
N THR A 7 -18.83 -5.46 33.72
CA THR A 7 -17.73 -4.52 33.94
C THR A 7 -16.40 -5.16 33.57
N ARG A 8 -15.58 -4.44 32.82
CA ARG A 8 -14.20 -4.79 32.46
C ARG A 8 -13.27 -3.72 33.01
N VAL A 9 -12.14 -4.15 33.56
CA VAL A 9 -11.17 -3.26 34.22
C VAL A 9 -9.88 -3.22 33.41
N LEU A 10 -9.37 -2.02 33.15
CA LEU A 10 -8.06 -1.80 32.56
C LEU A 10 -7.20 -1.01 33.56
N LEU A 11 -6.14 -1.65 34.07
CA LEU A 11 -5.17 -1.01 34.95
C LEU A 11 -4.19 -0.17 34.14
N LEU A 12 -3.95 1.06 34.60
CA LEU A 12 -3.02 2.02 33.99
C LEU A 12 -1.68 2.00 34.74
N ASN A 13 -0.58 1.70 34.03
CA ASN A 13 0.77 1.79 34.59
C ASN A 13 1.63 2.83 33.88
N ALA A 14 2.53 3.47 34.60
CA ALA A 14 3.46 4.44 34.05
C ALA A 14 4.31 3.82 32.92
N MET A 15 4.56 4.60 31.87
CA MET A 15 5.32 4.24 30.66
C MET A 15 4.74 3.08 29.83
N GLU A 16 3.52 2.63 30.12
CA GLU A 16 2.91 1.48 29.47
C GLU A 16 2.33 1.84 28.09
N LYS A 17 2.96 1.32 27.02
CA LYS A 17 2.52 1.50 25.63
C LYS A 17 1.87 0.21 25.12
N ARG A 18 0.54 0.21 25.04
CA ARG A 18 -0.29 -0.96 24.64
C ARG A 18 -0.79 -0.89 23.20
N GLU A 19 -0.01 -0.29 22.29
CA GLU A 19 -0.41 -0.19 20.87
C GLU A 19 -0.43 -1.56 20.17
N LYS A 20 0.39 -2.50 20.65
CA LYS A 20 0.55 -3.87 20.13
C LYS A 20 -0.25 -4.92 20.93
N THR A 21 -1.01 -4.48 21.94
CA THR A 21 -1.81 -5.34 22.81
C THR A 21 -3.27 -5.23 22.38
N LEU A 22 -3.92 -6.36 22.14
CA LEU A 22 -5.34 -6.37 21.78
C LEU A 22 -6.18 -6.30 23.05
N PHE A 23 -7.09 -5.32 23.11
CA PHE A 23 -8.11 -5.24 24.16
C PHE A 23 -9.48 -5.08 23.53
N ARG A 24 -10.19 -6.21 23.43
CA ARG A 24 -11.48 -6.33 22.73
C ARG A 24 -12.62 -6.47 23.72
N LEU A 25 -13.71 -5.77 23.45
CA LEU A 25 -14.88 -5.65 24.32
C LEU A 25 -16.16 -5.70 23.50
N GLU A 26 -17.26 -6.05 24.15
CA GLU A 26 -18.58 -6.06 23.52
C GLU A 26 -19.35 -4.77 23.80
N GLN A 27 -20.28 -4.44 22.89
CA GLN A 27 -21.26 -3.40 23.16
C GLN A 27 -22.16 -3.82 24.35
N GLY A 28 -22.51 -2.84 25.18
CA GLY A 28 -23.20 -3.02 26.46
C GLY A 28 -22.25 -3.16 27.65
N PHE A 29 -20.94 -3.35 27.44
CA PHE A 29 -19.99 -3.43 28.55
C PHE A 29 -19.66 -2.06 29.14
N GLU A 30 -19.37 -2.07 30.44
CA GLU A 30 -18.76 -0.94 31.13
C GLU A 30 -17.25 -1.16 31.21
N LEU A 31 -16.46 -0.22 30.68
CA LEU A 31 -15.02 -0.21 30.86
C LEU A 31 -14.63 0.77 31.97
N GLN A 32 -13.89 0.28 32.96
CA GLN A 32 -13.31 1.06 34.03
C GLN A 32 -11.78 1.14 33.87
N PHE A 33 -11.26 2.35 33.70
CA PHE A 33 -9.83 2.59 33.86
C PHE A 33 -9.52 2.80 35.34
N ARG A 34 -8.58 2.04 35.87
CA ARG A 34 -8.14 2.13 37.27
C ARG A 34 -6.64 2.38 37.35
N LEU A 35 -6.19 3.04 38.40
CA LEU A 35 -4.75 3.25 38.61
C LEU A 35 -4.08 1.93 38.97
N GLY A 36 -3.03 1.59 38.24
CA GLY A 36 -2.10 0.55 38.61
C GLY A 36 -1.10 1.02 39.68
N PRO A 37 -0.31 0.10 40.27
CA PRO A 37 0.59 0.41 41.38
C PRO A 37 1.57 1.56 41.12
N THR A 38 2.03 1.71 39.88
CA THR A 38 3.01 2.73 39.47
C THR A 38 2.44 4.15 39.36
N LEU A 39 1.11 4.28 39.38
CA LEU A 39 0.38 5.53 39.28
C LEU A 39 -0.41 5.89 40.56
N GLN A 40 -0.30 5.10 41.63
CA GLN A 40 -0.88 5.46 42.92
C GLN A 40 -0.19 6.68 43.52
N GLY A 41 -0.96 7.57 44.15
CA GLY A 41 -0.52 8.85 44.70
C GLY A 41 -0.27 9.93 43.65
N LYS A 42 -0.52 9.64 42.36
CA LYS A 42 -0.24 10.54 41.25
C LYS A 42 -1.51 11.14 40.67
N HIS A 43 -1.45 12.43 40.32
CA HIS A 43 -2.52 13.08 39.58
C HIS A 43 -2.47 12.64 38.11
N VAL A 44 -3.42 11.82 37.69
CA VAL A 44 -3.51 11.25 36.34
C VAL A 44 -4.76 11.74 35.63
N THR A 45 -4.63 12.18 34.39
CA THR A 45 -5.78 12.51 33.54
C THR A 45 -5.87 11.49 32.40
N VAL A 46 -7.04 10.86 32.25
CA VAL A 46 -7.30 9.87 31.19
C VAL A 46 -8.06 10.54 30.05
N TYR A 47 -7.58 10.34 28.82
CA TYR A 47 -8.18 10.86 27.60
C TYR A 47 -8.59 9.71 26.69
N THR A 48 -9.70 9.87 25.98
CA THR A 48 -10.18 8.91 24.97
C THR A 48 -10.81 9.63 23.80
N ASN A 49 -10.73 9.06 22.61
CA ASN A 49 -11.51 9.50 21.45
C ASN A 49 -12.85 8.75 21.31
N TYR A 50 -13.20 7.89 22.27
CA TYR A 50 -14.55 7.34 22.37
C TYR A 50 -15.55 8.50 22.58
N PRO A 51 -16.57 8.65 21.70
CA PRO A 51 -17.42 9.83 21.71
C PRO A 51 -18.22 9.93 23.01
N ALA A 52 -18.62 11.15 23.37
CA ALA A 52 -19.63 11.32 24.41
C ALA A 52 -20.99 10.85 23.90
N SER A 53 -21.92 10.55 24.82
CA SER A 53 -23.28 10.15 24.45
C SER A 53 -23.92 11.19 23.54
N GLY A 54 -24.42 10.77 22.37
CA GLY A 54 -25.04 11.65 21.38
C GLY A 54 -24.06 12.39 20.45
N GLU A 55 -22.74 12.27 20.64
CA GLU A 55 -21.75 12.84 19.72
C GLU A 55 -21.32 11.87 18.62
N LEU A 56 -20.98 12.42 17.45
CA LEU A 56 -20.34 11.66 16.39
C LEU A 56 -18.87 11.37 16.72
N PHE A 57 -18.40 10.20 16.30
CA PHE A 57 -16.99 9.84 16.43
C PHE A 57 -16.11 10.65 15.48
N TYR A 58 -15.07 11.27 16.03
CA TYR A 58 -13.99 11.91 15.28
C TYR A 58 -12.65 11.40 15.81
N ARG A 59 -11.88 10.69 14.98
CA ARG A 59 -10.64 9.99 15.39
C ARG A 59 -9.65 10.86 16.17
N ARG A 60 -9.54 12.15 15.81
CA ARG A 60 -8.60 13.11 16.42
C ARG A 60 -9.19 13.92 17.58
N LYS A 61 -10.49 13.80 17.88
CA LYS A 61 -11.14 14.50 19.00
C LYS A 61 -11.03 13.64 20.25
N PHE A 62 -10.22 14.08 21.21
CA PHE A 62 -10.10 13.43 22.51
C PHE A 62 -10.85 14.23 23.58
N ARG A 63 -11.43 13.53 24.55
CA ARG A 63 -12.03 14.11 25.75
C ARG A 63 -11.39 13.51 27.00
N ALA A 64 -11.26 14.35 28.03
CA ALA A 64 -10.87 13.88 29.36
C ALA A 64 -12.05 13.12 30.00
N LEU A 65 -11.74 12.04 30.71
CA LEU A 65 -12.69 11.30 31.52
C LEU A 65 -12.66 11.80 32.96
N SER A 66 -13.83 11.82 33.59
CA SER A 66 -13.96 12.15 35.01
C SER A 66 -13.65 10.94 35.88
N TRP A 67 -12.91 11.17 36.95
CA TRP A 67 -12.72 10.17 38.00
C TRP A 67 -13.97 10.06 38.87
N HIS A 68 -14.38 8.83 39.16
CA HIS A 68 -15.44 8.51 40.09
C HIS A 68 -14.85 7.82 41.31
N ASN A 69 -15.23 8.28 42.51
CA ASN A 69 -14.85 7.69 43.80
C ASN A 69 -16.08 6.99 44.41
N PRO A 70 -16.18 5.66 44.32
CA PRO A 70 -17.35 4.91 44.79
C PRO A 70 -17.66 5.12 46.27
N THR A 71 -16.63 5.21 47.10
CA THR A 71 -16.75 5.42 48.56
C THR A 71 -16.94 6.88 48.95
N GLY A 72 -16.90 7.82 47.99
CA GLY A 72 -16.95 9.27 48.24
C GLY A 72 -15.69 9.84 48.91
N ARG A 73 -14.67 9.02 49.16
CA ARG A 73 -13.36 9.45 49.64
C ARG A 73 -12.43 9.68 48.46
N GLU A 74 -11.58 10.70 48.53
CA GLU A 74 -10.51 10.89 47.54
C GLU A 74 -9.35 9.93 47.83
N ASP A 75 -9.60 8.63 47.64
CA ASP A 75 -8.55 7.61 47.69
C ASP A 75 -8.29 7.00 46.31
N ASP A 76 -7.04 6.60 46.08
CA ASP A 76 -6.61 6.04 44.79
C ASP A 76 -6.92 4.53 44.66
N SER A 77 -7.52 3.93 45.69
CA SER A 77 -7.66 2.47 45.77
C SER A 77 -8.89 1.96 45.03
N ASP A 78 -9.98 2.73 45.02
CA ASP A 78 -11.24 2.35 44.38
C ASP A 78 -11.66 3.25 43.21
N LYS A 79 -10.96 4.38 43.00
CA LYS A 79 -11.34 5.34 41.96
C LYS A 79 -11.16 4.81 40.53
N TYR A 80 -12.08 5.18 39.65
CA TYR A 80 -12.04 4.80 38.24
C TYR A 80 -12.59 5.87 37.29
N CYS A 81 -12.08 5.88 36.06
CA CYS A 81 -12.76 6.54 34.94
C CYS A 81 -13.64 5.52 34.22
N LYS A 82 -14.87 5.91 33.88
CA LYS A 82 -15.87 5.02 33.28
C LYS A 82 -16.12 5.32 31.80
N LEU A 83 -16.34 4.26 31.02
CA LEU A 83 -16.90 4.31 29.67
C LEU A 83 -18.01 3.26 29.50
N ASP A 84 -19.20 3.70 29.12
CA ASP A 84 -20.28 2.82 28.66
C ASP A 84 -20.14 2.59 27.15
N LEU A 85 -19.84 1.35 26.76
CA LEU A 85 -19.54 1.01 25.38
C LEU A 85 -20.84 0.65 24.64
N GLN A 86 -21.21 1.45 23.64
CA GLN A 86 -22.48 1.39 22.91
C GLN A 86 -22.27 1.45 21.40
N ILE A 87 -21.07 1.82 20.94
CA ILE A 87 -20.76 2.01 19.53
C ILE A 87 -19.56 1.13 19.19
N SER A 88 -19.73 0.22 18.23
CA SER A 88 -18.62 -0.59 17.71
C SER A 88 -17.59 0.24 16.97
N GLY A 89 -16.35 -0.19 17.02
CA GLY A 89 -15.25 0.49 16.36
C GLY A 89 -13.92 0.31 17.09
N SER A 90 -12.96 1.15 16.72
CA SER A 90 -11.66 1.23 17.37
C SER A 90 -11.50 2.61 17.98
N TYR A 91 -11.09 2.62 19.25
CA TYR A 91 -10.92 3.84 20.04
C TYR A 91 -9.56 3.84 20.69
N GLN A 92 -8.93 5.01 20.70
CA GLN A 92 -7.66 5.24 21.34
C GLN A 92 -7.88 5.89 22.71
N TYR A 93 -7.12 5.44 23.70
CA TYR A 93 -6.99 6.14 24.97
C TYR A 93 -5.51 6.43 25.25
N TYR A 94 -5.28 7.50 25.99
CA TYR A 94 -3.99 7.79 26.59
C TYR A 94 -4.19 8.43 27.94
N PHE A 95 -3.14 8.46 28.76
CA PHE A 95 -3.18 9.13 30.04
C PHE A 95 -1.90 9.92 30.26
N SER A 96 -2.04 11.04 30.96
CA SER A 96 -0.94 11.90 31.34
C SER A 96 -0.82 12.02 32.84
N HIS A 97 0.41 12.24 33.29
CA HIS A 97 0.76 12.62 34.65
C HIS A 97 1.80 13.74 34.53
N GLU A 98 1.74 14.76 35.39
CA GLU A 98 2.65 15.92 35.34
C GLU A 98 2.70 16.63 33.97
N ASN A 99 1.57 16.65 33.24
CA ASN A 99 1.44 17.17 31.87
C ASN A 99 2.23 16.41 30.79
N GLU A 100 2.85 15.27 31.12
CA GLU A 100 3.51 14.40 30.15
C GLU A 100 2.66 13.16 29.84
N LYS A 101 2.66 12.75 28.56
CA LYS A 101 1.95 11.54 28.13
C LYS A 101 2.69 10.31 28.69
N SER A 102 2.08 9.68 29.70
CA SER A 102 2.67 8.56 30.42
C SER A 102 2.39 7.20 29.78
N GLY A 103 1.35 7.06 28.96
CA GLY A 103 1.01 5.79 28.33
C GLY A 103 -0.30 5.83 27.56
N GLY A 104 -0.69 4.69 26.99
CA GLY A 104 -1.93 4.58 26.21
C GLY A 104 -2.02 3.32 25.37
N GLY A 105 -3.13 3.18 24.66
CA GLY A 105 -3.40 2.03 23.80
C GLY A 105 -4.72 2.17 23.07
N TYR A 106 -5.23 1.03 22.58
CA TYR A 106 -6.49 0.95 21.86
C TYR A 106 -7.48 0.05 22.58
N ILE A 107 -8.75 0.30 22.32
CA ILE A 107 -9.90 -0.52 22.70
C ILE A 107 -10.69 -0.79 21.43
N VAL A 108 -10.96 -2.06 21.15
CA VAL A 108 -11.80 -2.48 20.04
C VAL A 108 -13.14 -2.93 20.60
N VAL A 109 -14.22 -2.32 20.12
CA VAL A 109 -15.60 -2.67 20.50
C VAL A 109 -16.23 -3.41 19.33
N ASP A 110 -16.64 -4.65 19.57
CA ASP A 110 -17.15 -5.54 18.53
C ASP A 110 -18.52 -5.11 17.99
N PRO A 111 -18.78 -5.32 16.68
CA PRO A 111 -20.10 -5.07 16.10
C PRO A 111 -21.12 -6.11 16.56
N ILE A 112 -22.36 -5.68 16.79
CA ILE A 112 -23.49 -6.60 16.99
C ILE A 112 -24.11 -6.88 15.62
N LEU A 113 -23.98 -8.12 15.16
CA LEU A 113 -24.61 -8.60 13.93
C LEU A 113 -26.05 -9.03 14.20
N ARG A 114 -26.98 -8.67 13.31
CA ARG A 114 -28.40 -9.01 13.46
C ARG A 114 -29.02 -9.51 12.18
N VAL A 115 -29.81 -10.57 12.29
CA VAL A 115 -30.45 -11.28 11.18
C VAL A 115 -31.93 -11.53 11.49
N GLY A 116 -32.71 -11.87 10.47
CA GLY A 116 -34.12 -12.22 10.61
C GLY A 116 -35.06 -11.05 10.84
N ALA A 117 -36.35 -11.32 10.63
CA ALA A 117 -37.42 -10.34 10.86
C ALA A 117 -37.57 -9.95 12.34
N ASP A 118 -37.15 -10.81 13.26
CA ASP A 118 -37.12 -10.59 14.71
C ASP A 118 -35.84 -9.90 15.20
N ASN A 119 -34.89 -9.61 14.29
CA ASN A 119 -33.66 -8.88 14.56
C ASN A 119 -32.77 -9.56 15.64
N GLN A 120 -32.77 -10.90 15.63
CA GLN A 120 -31.97 -11.74 16.53
C GLN A 120 -30.47 -11.50 16.33
N VAL A 121 -29.70 -11.66 17.41
CA VAL A 121 -28.24 -11.48 17.41
C VAL A 121 -27.57 -12.70 16.80
N LEU A 122 -26.74 -12.49 15.78
CA LEU A 122 -25.80 -13.48 15.28
C LEU A 122 -24.46 -13.29 16.00
N HIS A 123 -24.10 -14.22 16.87
CA HIS A 123 -22.82 -14.17 17.57
C HIS A 123 -21.64 -14.29 16.59
N LEU A 124 -20.57 -13.53 16.81
CA LEU A 124 -19.40 -13.49 15.94
C LEU A 124 -18.73 -14.88 15.82
N ASP A 125 -18.69 -15.64 16.91
CA ASP A 125 -18.13 -17.01 16.94
C ASP A 125 -18.99 -18.03 16.18
N CYS A 126 -20.23 -17.66 15.83
CA CYS A 126 -21.14 -18.52 15.06
C CYS A 126 -21.15 -18.19 13.57
N VAL A 127 -20.34 -17.25 13.09
CA VAL A 127 -20.29 -16.89 11.67
C VAL A 127 -19.77 -18.06 10.84
N THR A 128 -20.61 -18.56 9.93
CA THR A 128 -20.26 -19.55 8.91
C THR A 128 -20.42 -18.89 7.53
N LEU A 129 -19.28 -18.70 6.86
CA LEU A 129 -19.19 -17.85 5.68
C LEU A 129 -18.84 -18.64 4.41
N GLN A 130 -19.62 -18.48 3.35
CA GLN A 130 -19.33 -19.03 2.03
C GLN A 130 -18.95 -17.93 1.04
N THR A 131 -17.81 -18.09 0.36
CA THR A 131 -17.35 -17.15 -0.66
C THR A 131 -17.86 -17.51 -2.05
N PHE A 132 -18.40 -16.54 -2.77
CA PHE A 132 -18.79 -16.65 -4.17
C PHE A 132 -17.97 -15.69 -5.03
N LEU A 133 -17.41 -16.21 -6.13
CA LEU A 133 -16.86 -15.38 -7.20
C LEU A 133 -18.03 -14.73 -7.93
N ALA A 134 -18.29 -13.44 -7.67
CA ALA A 134 -19.48 -12.76 -8.18
C ALA A 134 -19.57 -12.84 -9.72
N LYS A 135 -18.44 -12.76 -10.43
CA LYS A 135 -18.38 -12.91 -11.90
C LYS A 135 -18.86 -14.26 -12.44
N CYS A 136 -18.92 -15.30 -11.60
CA CYS A 136 -19.34 -16.65 -11.96
C CYS A 136 -20.82 -16.93 -11.62
N LEU A 137 -21.53 -15.98 -11.00
CA LEU A 137 -22.94 -16.12 -10.65
C LEU A 137 -23.90 -15.91 -11.84
N GLY A 138 -23.40 -15.51 -13.00
CA GLY A 138 -24.22 -15.27 -14.19
C GLY A 138 -25.10 -14.02 -14.06
N PRO A 139 -26.16 -13.91 -14.88
CA PRO A 139 -27.12 -12.80 -14.81
C PRO A 139 -27.79 -12.72 -13.43
N PHE A 140 -28.06 -11.50 -12.97
CA PHE A 140 -28.55 -11.23 -11.61
C PHE A 140 -29.87 -11.94 -11.29
N GLU A 141 -30.71 -12.19 -12.28
CA GLU A 141 -31.98 -12.88 -12.10
C GLU A 141 -31.83 -14.31 -11.59
N GLU A 142 -30.67 -14.94 -11.84
CA GLU A 142 -30.38 -16.32 -11.42
C GLU A 142 -29.66 -16.38 -10.06
N TRP A 143 -29.27 -15.23 -9.50
CA TRP A 143 -28.45 -15.19 -8.28
C TRP A 143 -29.17 -15.79 -7.09
N GLU A 144 -30.47 -15.53 -6.93
CA GLU A 144 -31.23 -16.03 -5.79
C GLU A 144 -31.18 -17.56 -5.73
N ASP A 145 -31.47 -18.24 -6.83
CA ASP A 145 -31.45 -19.71 -6.91
C ASP A 145 -30.05 -20.28 -6.66
N ARG A 146 -29.02 -19.64 -7.22
CA ARG A 146 -27.62 -20.07 -7.07
C ARG A 146 -27.12 -19.87 -5.64
N LEU A 147 -27.46 -18.76 -4.99
CA LEU A 147 -27.04 -18.44 -3.62
C LEU A 147 -27.84 -19.22 -2.58
N LYS A 148 -29.05 -19.68 -2.91
CA LYS A 148 -29.86 -20.53 -2.03
C LYS A 148 -29.13 -21.79 -1.58
N VAL A 149 -28.20 -22.31 -2.38
CA VAL A 149 -27.34 -23.44 -1.99
C VAL A 149 -26.60 -23.17 -0.68
N ALA A 150 -26.12 -21.94 -0.45
CA ALA A 150 -25.42 -21.57 0.78
C ALA A 150 -26.34 -21.65 1.99
N LYS A 151 -27.58 -21.16 1.84
CA LYS A 151 -28.63 -21.23 2.86
C LYS A 151 -28.95 -22.68 3.21
N GLU A 152 -29.25 -23.51 2.22
CA GLU A 152 -29.63 -24.92 2.44
C GLU A 152 -28.46 -25.75 3.00
N SER A 153 -27.22 -25.30 2.80
CA SER A 153 -26.01 -25.90 3.38
C SER A 153 -25.72 -25.45 4.82
N GLY A 154 -26.51 -24.52 5.37
CA GLY A 154 -26.38 -24.06 6.76
C GLY A 154 -25.38 -22.91 6.98
N TYR A 155 -24.93 -22.23 5.91
CA TYR A 155 -24.16 -20.99 6.06
C TYR A 155 -25.07 -19.84 6.52
N ASN A 156 -24.53 -18.93 7.33
CA ASN A 156 -25.24 -17.72 7.77
C ASN A 156 -24.61 -16.41 7.26
N MET A 157 -23.56 -16.51 6.45
CA MET A 157 -22.95 -15.36 5.79
C MET A 157 -22.48 -15.71 4.38
N ILE A 158 -22.70 -14.80 3.43
CA ILE A 158 -22.09 -14.84 2.10
C ILE A 158 -21.02 -13.76 1.99
N HIS A 159 -19.88 -14.14 1.43
CA HIS A 159 -18.85 -13.21 0.97
C HIS A 159 -18.84 -13.18 -0.55
N PHE A 160 -19.00 -12.00 -1.13
CA PHE A 160 -18.83 -11.78 -2.55
C PHE A 160 -17.45 -11.19 -2.82
N THR A 161 -16.71 -11.76 -3.78
CA THR A 161 -15.64 -11.00 -4.44
C THR A 161 -16.20 -9.72 -5.05
N PRO A 162 -15.37 -8.72 -5.39
CA PRO A 162 -15.87 -7.41 -5.85
C PRO A 162 -16.94 -7.52 -6.95
N LEU A 163 -17.99 -6.72 -6.80
CA LEU A 163 -19.16 -6.66 -7.69
C LEU A 163 -19.08 -5.52 -8.73
N GLN A 164 -17.98 -4.80 -8.71
CA GLN A 164 -17.75 -3.60 -9.51
C GLN A 164 -17.38 -3.96 -10.96
N LYS A 165 -17.42 -2.97 -11.84
CA LYS A 165 -16.99 -3.14 -13.24
C LYS A 165 -15.54 -3.58 -13.31
N LEU A 166 -15.29 -4.68 -14.03
CA LEU A 166 -13.97 -5.29 -14.15
C LEU A 166 -13.14 -4.67 -15.27
N GLY A 167 -11.82 -4.74 -15.10
CA GLY A 167 -10.81 -4.41 -16.12
C GLY A 167 -10.73 -5.44 -17.24
N LEU A 168 -9.84 -5.18 -18.20
CA LEU A 168 -9.67 -6.01 -19.39
C LEU A 168 -9.24 -7.46 -19.07
N SER A 169 -8.52 -7.67 -17.98
CA SER A 169 -8.11 -9.02 -17.54
C SER A 169 -9.28 -9.87 -17.04
N ARG A 170 -10.43 -9.25 -16.71
CA ARG A 170 -11.58 -9.88 -16.04
C ARG A 170 -11.21 -10.51 -14.68
N SER A 171 -10.11 -10.08 -14.07
CA SER A 171 -9.78 -10.38 -12.67
C SER A 171 -10.83 -9.74 -11.77
N CYS A 172 -11.27 -10.44 -10.71
CA CYS A 172 -12.25 -9.88 -9.77
C CYS A 172 -11.70 -8.67 -9.00
N TYR A 173 -10.37 -8.55 -8.89
CA TYR A 173 -9.73 -7.50 -8.07
C TYR A 173 -9.16 -6.35 -8.93
N SER A 174 -9.10 -6.52 -10.26
CA SER A 174 -8.73 -5.46 -11.18
C SER A 174 -9.99 -4.70 -11.63
N LEU A 175 -10.38 -3.68 -10.85
CA LEU A 175 -11.62 -2.92 -11.05
C LEU A 175 -11.42 -1.75 -12.01
N ALA A 176 -12.18 -1.70 -13.11
CA ALA A 176 -12.14 -0.58 -14.05
C ALA A 176 -12.91 0.65 -13.56
N ASP A 177 -13.96 0.42 -12.77
CA ASP A 177 -14.71 1.49 -12.10
C ASP A 177 -15.34 0.95 -10.81
N GLN A 178 -14.89 1.49 -9.68
CA GLN A 178 -15.33 1.08 -8.34
C GLN A 178 -16.77 1.52 -8.03
N LEU A 179 -17.31 2.49 -8.76
CA LEU A 179 -18.65 3.07 -8.51
C LEU A 179 -19.74 2.37 -9.35
N GLU A 180 -19.36 1.74 -10.46
CA GLU A 180 -20.28 1.03 -11.34
C GLU A 180 -20.42 -0.45 -10.96
N VAL A 181 -21.66 -0.97 -10.97
CA VAL A 181 -21.92 -2.41 -10.92
C VAL A 181 -21.38 -3.08 -12.16
N ASN A 182 -20.85 -4.30 -12.02
CA ASN A 182 -20.40 -5.09 -13.16
C ASN A 182 -21.53 -5.27 -14.19
N PRO A 183 -21.36 -4.78 -15.43
CA PRO A 183 -22.39 -4.89 -16.46
C PRO A 183 -22.73 -6.35 -16.81
N ASP A 184 -21.81 -7.29 -16.59
CA ASP A 184 -22.01 -8.72 -16.85
C ASP A 184 -23.12 -9.35 -15.99
N PHE A 185 -23.57 -8.68 -14.93
CA PHE A 185 -24.70 -9.12 -14.12
C PHE A 185 -26.06 -8.74 -14.73
N SER A 186 -26.07 -7.90 -15.77
CA SER A 186 -27.30 -7.51 -16.46
C SER A 186 -27.69 -8.56 -17.49
N SER A 187 -28.99 -8.81 -17.64
CA SER A 187 -29.52 -9.54 -18.80
C SER A 187 -29.79 -8.58 -19.97
N PRO A 188 -29.95 -9.06 -21.21
CA PRO A 188 -30.22 -8.19 -22.37
C PRO A 188 -31.41 -7.25 -22.19
N ASN A 189 -32.39 -7.64 -21.37
CA ASN A 189 -33.63 -6.90 -21.17
C ASN A 189 -33.69 -6.16 -19.82
N LYS A 190 -32.72 -6.37 -18.92
CA LYS A 190 -32.76 -5.82 -17.56
C LYS A 190 -31.37 -5.49 -17.02
N LYS A 191 -31.16 -4.21 -16.77
CA LYS A 191 -29.92 -3.70 -16.14
C LYS A 191 -29.92 -4.02 -14.66
N CYS A 192 -28.85 -4.64 -14.18
CA CYS A 192 -28.60 -4.82 -12.75
C CYS A 192 -28.04 -3.52 -12.15
N THR A 193 -28.54 -3.13 -10.97
CA THR A 193 -28.13 -1.93 -10.24
C THR A 193 -27.80 -2.27 -8.79
N TRP A 194 -27.10 -1.37 -8.10
CA TRP A 194 -26.82 -1.51 -6.67
C TRP A 194 -28.10 -1.69 -5.85
N SER A 195 -29.20 -1.04 -6.22
CA SER A 195 -30.49 -1.22 -5.56
C SER A 195 -31.06 -2.63 -5.73
N ASN A 196 -30.87 -3.26 -6.90
CA ASN A 196 -31.30 -4.65 -7.08
C ASN A 196 -30.52 -5.61 -6.18
N ILE A 197 -29.18 -5.46 -6.16
CA ILE A 197 -28.30 -6.23 -5.27
C ILE A 197 -28.67 -5.99 -3.81
N GLY A 198 -28.87 -4.73 -3.41
CA GLY A 198 -29.30 -4.34 -2.08
C GLY A 198 -30.60 -5.00 -1.63
N ASN A 199 -31.60 -5.03 -2.51
CA ASN A 199 -32.87 -5.70 -2.23
C ASN A 199 -32.68 -7.21 -1.98
N LEU A 200 -31.80 -7.87 -2.76
CA LEU A 200 -31.47 -9.27 -2.53
C LEU A 200 -30.72 -9.46 -1.20
N VAL A 201 -29.76 -8.59 -0.87
CA VAL A 201 -29.03 -8.66 0.41
C VAL A 201 -29.98 -8.48 1.61
N GLU A 202 -30.92 -7.53 1.54
CA GLU A 202 -31.93 -7.35 2.60
C GLU A 202 -32.91 -8.53 2.65
N LYS A 203 -33.30 -9.09 1.51
CA LYS A 203 -34.11 -10.33 1.47
C LYS A 203 -33.39 -11.48 2.17
N MET A 204 -32.11 -11.71 1.86
CA MET A 204 -31.30 -12.75 2.49
C MET A 204 -31.18 -12.54 4.01
N LYS A 205 -30.98 -11.30 4.46
CA LYS A 205 -30.94 -10.98 5.89
C LYS A 205 -32.25 -11.30 6.59
N ASN A 206 -33.37 -10.83 6.04
CA ASN A 206 -34.67 -10.88 6.72
C ASN A 206 -35.36 -12.23 6.59
N GLU A 207 -35.23 -12.91 5.45
CA GLU A 207 -35.92 -14.18 5.16
C GLU A 207 -35.02 -15.41 5.33
N TRP A 208 -33.71 -15.29 5.12
CA TRP A 208 -32.78 -16.43 5.16
C TRP A 208 -31.91 -16.42 6.41
N ASN A 209 -32.01 -15.40 7.26
CA ASN A 209 -31.11 -15.17 8.39
C ASN A 209 -29.63 -15.10 7.97
N MET A 210 -29.35 -14.62 6.75
CA MET A 210 -28.01 -14.58 6.17
C MET A 210 -27.51 -13.16 5.94
N LEU A 211 -26.30 -12.87 6.41
CA LEU A 211 -25.63 -11.60 6.11
C LEU A 211 -24.80 -11.71 4.84
N CYS A 212 -24.51 -10.55 4.24
CA CYS A 212 -23.65 -10.47 3.06
C CYS A 212 -22.54 -9.45 3.28
N ILE A 213 -21.33 -9.82 2.93
CA ILE A 213 -20.15 -8.95 2.92
C ILE A 213 -19.48 -8.98 1.55
N THR A 214 -18.61 -8.02 1.26
CA THR A 214 -17.84 -8.02 0.00
C THR A 214 -16.45 -7.43 0.19
N ASP A 215 -15.53 -7.80 -0.70
CA ASP A 215 -14.21 -7.21 -0.77
C ASP A 215 -14.25 -5.69 -1.04
N VAL A 216 -13.33 -4.98 -0.40
CA VAL A 216 -12.93 -3.63 -0.77
C VAL A 216 -11.48 -3.60 -1.22
N VAL A 217 -11.23 -3.03 -2.39
CA VAL A 217 -9.90 -2.94 -3.00
C VAL A 217 -9.42 -1.50 -2.99
N TYR A 218 -8.51 -1.17 -2.08
CA TYR A 218 -7.97 0.20 -1.94
C TYR A 218 -6.61 0.39 -2.58
N ASN A 219 -5.85 -0.68 -2.83
CA ASN A 219 -4.44 -0.59 -3.22
C ASN A 219 -4.23 -0.26 -4.71
N HIS A 220 -5.19 -0.65 -5.55
CA HIS A 220 -5.05 -0.60 -7.00
C HIS A 220 -6.39 -0.45 -7.72
N THR A 221 -6.31 -0.09 -9.00
CA THR A 221 -7.42 -0.09 -9.96
C THR A 221 -6.95 -0.76 -11.25
N ALA A 222 -7.85 -1.17 -12.13
CA ALA A 222 -7.45 -1.72 -13.42
C ALA A 222 -6.61 -0.69 -14.20
N ALA A 223 -5.50 -1.12 -14.80
CA ALA A 223 -4.62 -0.25 -15.57
C ALA A 223 -5.34 0.43 -16.77
N ASN A 224 -6.46 -0.15 -17.22
CA ASN A 224 -7.29 0.35 -18.31
C ASN A 224 -8.50 1.19 -17.84
N SER A 225 -8.57 1.60 -16.57
CA SER A 225 -9.68 2.41 -16.05
C SER A 225 -9.81 3.71 -16.83
N GLU A 226 -11.03 4.15 -17.14
CA GLU A 226 -11.21 5.41 -17.89
C GLU A 226 -10.91 6.62 -17.00
N TRP A 227 -11.35 6.58 -15.73
CA TRP A 227 -11.14 7.64 -14.78
C TRP A 227 -9.66 7.89 -14.46
N ILE A 228 -8.81 6.84 -14.47
CA ILE A 228 -7.36 7.00 -14.24
C ILE A 228 -6.66 7.71 -15.40
N ARG A 229 -7.23 7.66 -16.61
CA ARG A 229 -6.72 8.43 -17.76
C ARG A 229 -7.05 9.91 -17.62
N VAL A 230 -8.19 10.24 -17.00
CA VAL A 230 -8.60 11.63 -16.71
C VAL A 230 -7.84 12.16 -15.49
N HIS A 231 -7.59 11.29 -14.52
CA HIS A 231 -6.93 11.60 -13.24
C HIS A 231 -5.62 10.80 -13.04
N PRO A 232 -4.60 10.99 -13.91
CA PRO A 232 -3.35 10.23 -13.83
C PRO A 232 -2.56 10.46 -12.53
N GLU A 233 -2.82 11.56 -11.83
CA GLU A 233 -2.23 11.89 -10.52
C GLU A 233 -2.61 10.91 -9.40
N CYS A 234 -3.67 10.12 -9.62
CA CYS A 234 -4.17 9.10 -8.71
C CYS A 234 -3.31 7.82 -8.69
N GLY A 235 -2.43 7.63 -9.67
CA GLY A 235 -1.42 6.57 -9.64
C GLY A 235 -0.02 7.11 -9.40
N TYR A 236 0.93 6.23 -9.08
CA TYR A 236 2.35 6.56 -9.13
C TYR A 236 2.77 6.68 -10.59
N ASN A 237 3.19 7.86 -11.02
CA ASN A 237 3.63 8.14 -12.39
C ASN A 237 4.95 8.90 -12.40
N LEU A 238 5.53 9.12 -13.58
CA LEU A 238 6.87 9.72 -13.67
C LEU A 238 6.92 11.24 -13.39
N VAL A 239 5.76 11.89 -13.23
CA VAL A 239 5.67 13.31 -12.85
C VAL A 239 5.60 13.44 -11.33
N ASN A 240 4.72 12.69 -10.66
CA ASN A 240 4.55 12.77 -9.21
C ASN A 240 5.51 11.84 -8.43
N SER A 241 6.15 10.89 -9.12
CA SER A 241 7.06 9.89 -8.56
C SER A 241 8.32 9.77 -9.44
N PRO A 242 9.11 10.85 -9.59
CA PRO A 242 10.26 10.89 -10.50
C PRO A 242 11.34 9.86 -10.18
N HIS A 243 11.43 9.37 -8.94
CA HIS A 243 12.33 8.27 -8.55
C HIS A 243 12.08 6.97 -9.29
N LEU A 244 10.91 6.81 -9.94
CA LEU A 244 10.57 5.64 -10.75
C LEU A 244 11.10 5.72 -12.19
N LYS A 245 11.63 6.87 -12.63
CA LYS A 245 12.15 7.07 -14.01
C LYS A 245 13.20 6.01 -14.42
N PRO A 246 14.23 5.69 -13.60
CA PRO A 246 15.20 4.64 -13.96
C PRO A 246 14.55 3.26 -14.11
N ALA A 247 13.57 2.94 -13.26
CA ALA A 247 12.85 1.67 -13.32
C ALA A 247 11.93 1.57 -14.55
N TRP A 248 11.31 2.67 -14.95
CA TRP A 248 10.49 2.74 -16.15
C TRP A 248 11.31 2.53 -17.43
N ILE A 249 12.48 3.16 -17.53
CA ILE A 249 13.39 2.94 -18.67
C ILE A 249 13.80 1.47 -18.77
N LEU A 250 14.12 0.84 -17.63
CA LEU A 250 14.41 -0.60 -17.59
C LEU A 250 13.21 -1.43 -18.06
N ASP A 251 11.99 -1.13 -17.58
CA ASP A 251 10.77 -1.85 -17.98
C ASP A 251 10.50 -1.75 -19.49
N ARG A 252 10.67 -0.56 -20.09
CA ARG A 252 10.57 -0.36 -21.53
C ARG A 252 11.64 -1.14 -22.30
N ALA A 253 12.90 -1.10 -21.85
CA ALA A 253 13.98 -1.85 -22.48
C ALA A 253 13.72 -3.37 -22.46
N LEU A 254 13.19 -3.91 -21.36
CA LEU A 254 12.82 -5.32 -21.23
C LEU A 254 11.62 -5.71 -22.11
N TRP A 255 10.67 -4.79 -22.32
CA TRP A 255 9.59 -4.97 -23.29
C TRP A 255 10.14 -5.09 -24.72
N HIS A 256 11.03 -4.17 -25.13
CA HIS A 256 11.67 -4.22 -26.45
C HIS A 256 12.53 -5.48 -26.64
N LEU A 257 13.22 -5.93 -25.58
CA LEU A 257 13.91 -7.21 -25.56
C LEU A 257 12.93 -8.37 -25.78
N SER A 258 11.79 -8.38 -25.07
CA SER A 258 10.75 -9.42 -25.21
C SER A 258 10.20 -9.48 -26.64
N CYS A 259 9.89 -8.34 -27.26
CA CYS A 259 9.46 -8.27 -28.65
C CYS A 259 10.53 -8.84 -29.60
N SER A 260 11.78 -8.43 -29.41
CA SER A 260 12.89 -8.88 -30.25
C SER A 260 13.18 -10.37 -30.12
N VAL A 261 13.05 -10.93 -28.91
CA VAL A 261 13.17 -12.38 -28.67
C VAL A 261 12.01 -13.13 -29.30
N ALA A 262 10.77 -12.63 -29.17
CA ALA A 262 9.60 -13.22 -29.82
C ALA A 262 9.72 -13.27 -31.35
N GLU A 263 10.31 -12.22 -31.94
CA GLU A 263 10.60 -12.12 -33.37
C GLU A 263 11.81 -12.97 -33.81
N GLY A 264 12.52 -13.60 -32.86
CA GLY A 264 13.66 -14.46 -33.14
C GLY A 264 14.96 -13.73 -33.47
N LYS A 265 15.06 -12.42 -33.20
CA LYS A 265 16.24 -11.60 -33.52
C LYS A 265 17.50 -11.99 -32.74
N TYR A 266 17.34 -12.72 -31.62
CA TYR A 266 18.44 -13.17 -30.78
C TYR A 266 18.82 -14.65 -30.95
N ARG A 267 18.27 -15.34 -31.97
CA ARG A 267 18.59 -16.75 -32.25
C ARG A 267 20.08 -16.98 -32.47
N ASP A 268 20.74 -16.08 -33.21
CA ASP A 268 22.17 -16.17 -33.49
C ASP A 268 23.04 -15.93 -32.25
N LYS A 269 22.47 -15.31 -31.20
CA LYS A 269 23.09 -15.16 -29.88
C LYS A 269 22.71 -16.29 -28.90
N GLY A 270 22.08 -17.37 -29.39
CA GLY A 270 21.69 -18.52 -28.58
C GLY A 270 20.40 -18.34 -27.76
N LEU A 271 19.59 -17.32 -28.07
CA LEU A 271 18.32 -17.07 -27.39
C LEU A 271 17.12 -17.17 -28.36
N PRO A 272 16.53 -18.36 -28.52
CA PRO A 272 15.30 -18.52 -29.29
C PRO A 272 14.06 -18.05 -28.50
N PRO A 273 12.89 -17.91 -29.15
CA PRO A 273 11.63 -17.61 -28.46
C PRO A 273 11.21 -18.67 -27.43
N SER A 274 11.61 -19.93 -27.62
CA SER A 274 11.33 -21.03 -26.68
C SER A 274 12.43 -21.14 -25.63
N ILE A 275 12.10 -20.88 -24.36
CA ILE A 275 13.05 -20.97 -23.25
C ILE A 275 12.91 -22.34 -22.60
N GLU A 276 13.93 -23.18 -22.70
CA GLU A 276 13.83 -24.61 -22.38
C GLU A 276 14.92 -25.10 -21.43
N ASN A 277 15.98 -24.31 -21.19
CA ASN A 277 17.16 -24.77 -20.46
C ASN A 277 17.97 -23.59 -19.88
N ASP A 278 18.93 -23.93 -19.02
CA ASP A 278 19.81 -22.96 -18.35
C ASP A 278 20.74 -22.21 -19.29
N HIS A 279 21.07 -22.79 -20.46
CA HIS A 279 21.87 -22.08 -21.46
C HIS A 279 21.12 -20.85 -21.98
N HIS A 280 19.82 -20.97 -22.27
CA HIS A 280 19.00 -19.82 -22.68
C HIS A 280 18.91 -18.76 -21.57
N LEU A 281 18.87 -19.15 -20.30
CA LEU A 281 18.90 -18.21 -19.16
C LEU A 281 20.21 -17.42 -19.09
N ASN A 282 21.34 -18.10 -19.29
CA ASN A 282 22.64 -17.45 -19.36
C ASN A 282 22.75 -16.50 -20.56
N CYS A 283 22.16 -16.85 -21.71
CA CYS A 283 22.06 -15.94 -22.85
C CYS A 283 21.23 -14.69 -22.53
N ILE A 284 20.10 -14.82 -21.84
CA ILE A 284 19.29 -13.68 -21.37
C ILE A 284 20.14 -12.76 -20.49
N ARG A 285 20.82 -13.32 -19.48
CA ARG A 285 21.73 -12.57 -18.59
C ARG A 285 22.78 -11.80 -19.38
N LYS A 286 23.46 -12.47 -20.31
CA LYS A 286 24.51 -11.88 -21.15
C LYS A 286 23.97 -10.73 -22.00
N ILE A 287 22.83 -10.93 -22.67
CA ILE A 287 22.19 -9.91 -23.50
C ILE A 287 21.81 -8.68 -22.66
N ILE A 288 21.26 -8.86 -21.45
CA ILE A 288 20.93 -7.73 -20.59
C ILE A 288 22.18 -6.91 -20.22
N TRP A 289 23.27 -7.60 -19.83
CA TRP A 289 24.52 -6.95 -19.43
C TRP A 289 25.28 -6.29 -20.59
N GLU A 290 25.33 -6.91 -21.76
CA GLU A 290 26.13 -6.44 -22.90
C GLU A 290 25.35 -5.52 -23.84
N ASP A 291 24.06 -5.81 -24.06
CA ASP A 291 23.26 -5.10 -25.07
C ASP A 291 22.29 -4.09 -24.45
N ILE A 292 21.78 -4.31 -23.23
CA ILE A 292 20.72 -3.46 -22.65
C ILE A 292 21.30 -2.41 -21.70
N TYR A 293 21.99 -2.80 -20.63
CA TYR A 293 22.49 -1.85 -19.62
C TYR A 293 23.42 -0.76 -20.18
N PRO A 294 24.35 -1.05 -21.12
CA PRO A 294 25.19 -0.03 -21.72
C PRO A 294 24.41 1.01 -22.53
N LYS A 295 23.25 0.63 -23.09
CA LYS A 295 22.39 1.54 -23.86
C LYS A 295 21.58 2.45 -22.96
N ILE A 296 20.96 1.90 -21.91
CA ILE A 296 20.06 2.67 -21.04
C ILE A 296 20.78 3.47 -19.95
N LYS A 297 22.05 3.17 -19.66
CA LYS A 297 22.94 3.93 -18.77
C LYS A 297 22.28 4.37 -17.46
N LEU A 298 21.71 3.42 -16.71
CA LEU A 298 20.91 3.74 -15.51
C LEU A 298 21.69 4.51 -14.43
N TRP A 299 23.01 4.35 -14.38
CA TRP A 299 23.86 5.06 -13.42
C TRP A 299 23.85 6.59 -13.59
N GLU A 300 23.56 7.09 -14.79
CA GLU A 300 23.51 8.53 -15.05
C GLU A 300 22.41 9.21 -14.22
N PHE A 301 21.35 8.51 -13.84
CA PHE A 301 20.29 9.05 -12.97
C PHE A 301 20.74 9.33 -11.52
N PHE A 302 21.89 8.79 -11.13
CA PHE A 302 22.44 8.86 -9.77
C PHE A 302 23.78 9.61 -9.70
N GLN A 303 24.27 10.13 -10.82
CA GLN A 303 25.58 10.76 -10.92
C GLN A 303 25.51 12.27 -11.13
N VAL A 304 26.61 12.93 -10.82
CA VAL A 304 26.85 14.36 -11.00
C VAL A 304 27.57 14.60 -12.32
N ASP A 305 27.15 15.62 -13.08
CA ASP A 305 27.96 16.13 -14.19
C ASP A 305 29.26 16.77 -13.66
N VAL A 306 30.37 16.05 -13.82
CA VAL A 306 31.69 16.43 -13.33
C VAL A 306 32.11 17.79 -13.89
N ASN A 307 31.97 18.00 -15.20
CA ASN A 307 32.43 19.22 -15.86
C ASN A 307 31.65 20.44 -15.35
N LYS A 308 30.32 20.30 -15.27
CA LYS A 308 29.45 21.36 -14.77
C LYS A 308 29.72 21.69 -13.30
N ALA A 309 29.90 20.66 -12.46
CA ALA A 309 30.21 20.84 -11.05
C ALA A 309 31.56 21.55 -10.85
N VAL A 310 32.61 21.12 -11.56
CA VAL A 310 33.95 21.73 -11.49
C VAL A 310 33.92 23.18 -11.97
N GLN A 311 33.19 23.48 -13.05
CA GLN A 311 33.04 24.84 -13.55
C GLN A 311 32.32 25.75 -12.53
N GLN A 312 31.26 25.25 -11.90
CA GLN A 312 30.56 25.97 -10.84
C GLN A 312 31.48 26.23 -9.64
N PHE A 313 32.21 25.20 -9.20
CA PHE A 313 33.18 25.29 -8.10
C PHE A 313 34.27 26.33 -8.40
N LYS A 314 34.89 26.27 -9.58
CA LYS A 314 35.92 27.22 -10.04
C LYS A 314 35.42 28.66 -10.02
N THR A 315 34.18 28.88 -10.47
CA THR A 315 33.55 30.20 -10.49
C THR A 315 33.38 30.75 -9.08
N LEU A 316 32.84 29.95 -8.15
CA LEU A 316 32.64 30.36 -6.76
C LEU A 316 33.96 30.60 -6.02
N LEU A 317 34.97 29.78 -6.28
CA LEU A 317 36.31 29.92 -5.69
C LEU A 317 36.98 31.23 -6.14
N SER A 318 36.81 31.59 -7.42
CA SER A 318 37.37 32.81 -8.02
C SER A 318 36.68 34.09 -7.52
N GLN A 319 35.40 34.01 -7.15
CA GLN A 319 34.63 35.14 -6.61
C GLN A 319 34.95 35.45 -5.13
N GLY A 320 35.83 34.67 -4.49
CA GLY A 320 36.25 34.91 -3.11
C GLY A 320 35.13 34.71 -2.07
N ASN A 321 34.09 33.93 -2.42
CA ASN A 321 32.92 33.70 -1.57
C ASN A 321 33.26 32.71 -0.43
N ARG A 322 34.09 33.16 0.53
CA ARG A 322 34.70 32.35 1.60
C ARG A 322 33.92 32.35 2.92
N LYS A 323 32.73 32.96 2.95
CA LYS A 323 31.90 33.03 4.17
C LYS A 323 31.02 31.80 4.32
N THR A 324 31.60 30.61 4.37
CA THR A 324 30.85 29.37 4.57
C THR A 324 31.31 28.68 5.83
N LYS A 325 30.57 28.89 6.93
CA LYS A 325 30.64 28.01 8.10
C LYS A 325 29.96 26.70 7.72
N SER A 326 30.71 25.70 7.24
CA SER A 326 30.19 24.33 7.18
C SER A 326 30.45 23.64 8.51
N ASP A 327 29.55 22.73 8.88
CA ASP A 327 29.77 21.83 10.02
C ASP A 327 31.03 20.97 9.74
N PRO A 328 32.05 20.96 10.62
CA PRO A 328 33.26 20.16 10.44
C PRO A 328 32.99 18.64 10.31
N ASN A 329 31.81 18.17 10.71
CA ASN A 329 31.41 16.76 10.56
C ASN A 329 30.65 16.46 9.25
N LYS A 330 30.40 17.46 8.39
CA LYS A 330 29.64 17.27 7.15
C LYS A 330 30.58 16.97 5.97
N HIS A 331 30.54 15.73 5.48
CA HIS A 331 31.31 15.30 4.32
C HIS A 331 30.59 15.61 3.00
N LEU A 332 31.36 15.79 1.92
CA LEU A 332 30.82 15.97 0.57
C LEU A 332 30.15 14.67 0.11
N GLN A 333 28.88 14.76 -0.28
CA GLN A 333 28.08 13.63 -0.75
C GLN A 333 27.23 14.07 -1.96
N ILE A 334 26.86 13.10 -2.79
CA ILE A 334 25.93 13.31 -3.90
C ILE A 334 24.53 13.56 -3.34
N ILE A 335 23.91 14.62 -3.83
CA ILE A 335 22.53 15.00 -3.58
C ILE A 335 21.73 14.60 -4.81
N GLN A 336 20.81 13.66 -4.63
CA GLN A 336 19.94 13.14 -5.68
C GLN A 336 19.14 14.28 -6.34
N ASP A 337 19.10 14.29 -7.66
CA ASP A 337 18.22 15.20 -8.40
C ASP A 337 16.76 14.85 -8.11
N PRO A 338 15.93 15.78 -7.59
CA PRO A 338 14.53 15.50 -7.32
C PRO A 338 13.76 15.08 -8.57
N GLU A 339 14.19 15.54 -9.75
CA GLU A 339 13.57 15.20 -11.03
C GLU A 339 14.15 13.93 -11.67
N TYR A 340 15.18 13.30 -11.08
CA TYR A 340 15.88 12.15 -11.64
C TYR A 340 16.23 12.35 -13.12
N LYS A 341 16.93 13.44 -13.42
CA LYS A 341 17.54 13.68 -14.74
C LYS A 341 18.90 12.99 -14.82
N ARG A 342 19.27 12.57 -16.03
CA ARG A 342 20.62 12.07 -16.32
C ARG A 342 21.67 13.13 -15.97
N LEU A 343 22.69 12.73 -15.22
CA LEU A 343 23.75 13.56 -14.66
C LEU A 343 23.22 14.79 -13.90
N GLY A 344 21.98 14.69 -13.37
CA GLY A 344 21.29 15.79 -12.72
C GLY A 344 21.66 15.96 -11.25
N CYS A 345 22.29 14.95 -10.63
CA CYS A 345 22.62 15.02 -9.22
C CYS A 345 23.65 16.14 -8.97
N THR A 346 23.70 16.63 -7.74
CA THR A 346 24.56 17.77 -7.36
C THR A 346 25.35 17.46 -6.09
N VAL A 347 26.19 18.39 -5.66
CA VAL A 347 26.87 18.35 -4.36
C VAL A 347 26.72 19.69 -3.66
N ASP A 348 26.84 19.71 -2.34
CA ASP A 348 26.82 20.96 -1.56
C ASP A 348 28.11 21.77 -1.80
N MET A 349 28.00 22.83 -2.59
CA MET A 349 29.13 23.69 -2.94
C MET A 349 29.74 24.39 -1.72
N ASN A 350 28.98 24.62 -0.64
CA ASN A 350 29.55 25.22 0.57
C ASN A 350 30.48 24.24 1.28
N VAL A 351 30.12 22.95 1.29
CA VAL A 351 30.98 21.87 1.81
C VAL A 351 32.20 21.70 0.92
N ALA A 352 32.03 21.74 -0.40
CA ALA A 352 33.15 21.66 -1.33
C ALA A 352 34.17 22.81 -1.10
N LEU A 353 33.70 24.06 -0.99
CA LEU A 353 34.55 25.24 -0.75
C LEU A 353 35.24 25.22 0.62
N ALA A 354 34.61 24.63 1.63
CA ALA A 354 35.20 24.45 2.95
C ALA A 354 36.23 23.30 2.99
N THR A 355 36.10 22.31 2.09
CA THR A 355 36.96 21.13 2.03
C THR A 355 38.20 21.37 1.18
N PHE A 356 38.05 22.00 0.01
CA PHE A 356 39.12 22.19 -0.97
C PHE A 356 39.56 23.66 -0.99
N ILE A 357 40.50 24.01 -0.09
CA ILE A 357 40.97 25.38 0.11
C ILE A 357 42.30 25.60 -0.63
N PRO A 358 42.40 26.57 -1.55
CA PRO A 358 43.63 26.85 -2.25
C PRO A 358 44.64 27.54 -1.33
N HIS A 359 45.90 27.11 -1.41
CA HIS A 359 47.03 27.65 -0.64
C HIS A 359 47.35 29.13 -0.99
N SER A 360 46.89 29.61 -2.14
CA SER A 360 47.01 31.01 -2.57
C SER A 360 45.87 31.39 -3.51
N ASN A 361 45.69 32.68 -3.78
CA ASN A 361 44.68 33.17 -4.74
C ASN A 361 45.19 33.14 -6.20
N GLY A 362 46.34 32.51 -6.46
CA GLY A 362 46.90 32.41 -7.80
C GLY A 362 46.11 31.46 -8.69
N PRO A 363 46.09 31.68 -10.02
CA PRO A 363 45.40 30.80 -10.97
C PRO A 363 45.78 29.32 -10.83
N ALA A 364 47.07 29.02 -10.60
CA ALA A 364 47.56 27.66 -10.44
C ALA A 364 47.02 26.96 -9.18
N ALA A 365 46.90 27.68 -8.06
CA ALA A 365 46.37 27.11 -6.82
C ALA A 365 44.85 26.86 -6.91
N ILE A 366 44.12 27.72 -7.64
CA ILE A 366 42.70 27.51 -7.96
C ILE A 366 42.53 26.26 -8.82
N GLU A 367 43.39 26.09 -9.84
CA GLU A 367 43.37 24.93 -10.74
C GLU A 367 43.67 23.61 -10.01
N GLU A 368 44.65 23.61 -9.12
CA GLU A 368 44.97 22.44 -8.29
C GLU A 368 43.78 22.01 -7.41
N CYS A 369 43.10 22.96 -6.76
CA CYS A 369 41.87 22.66 -6.01
C CYS A 369 40.73 22.16 -6.90
N CYS A 370 40.60 22.69 -8.13
CA CYS A 370 39.61 22.18 -9.08
C CYS A 370 39.91 20.73 -9.47
N ASN A 371 41.18 20.35 -9.63
CA ASN A 371 41.59 18.98 -9.93
C ASN A 371 41.29 18.03 -8.76
N TRP A 372 41.54 18.45 -7.52
CA TRP A 372 41.17 17.64 -6.34
C TRP A 372 39.66 17.48 -6.20
N PHE A 373 38.90 18.55 -6.41
CA PHE A 373 37.44 18.49 -6.41
C PHE A 373 36.92 17.58 -7.52
N GLN A 374 37.43 17.71 -8.75
CA GLN A 374 37.11 16.84 -9.88
C GLN A 374 37.32 15.36 -9.52
N LYS A 375 38.51 15.02 -9.03
CA LYS A 375 38.82 13.65 -8.61
C LYS A 375 37.85 13.14 -7.55
N LYS A 376 37.45 13.99 -6.60
CA LYS A 376 36.47 13.60 -5.58
C LYS A 376 35.08 13.34 -6.15
N ILE A 377 34.62 14.14 -7.13
CA ILE A 377 33.35 13.89 -7.80
C ILE A 377 33.41 12.61 -8.64
N GLU A 378 34.54 12.34 -9.32
CA GLU A 378 34.76 11.10 -10.05
C GLU A 378 34.72 9.88 -9.11
N GLU A 379 35.33 9.95 -7.94
CA GLU A 379 35.24 8.91 -6.89
C GLU A 379 33.79 8.68 -6.45
N LEU A 380 33.04 9.75 -6.12
CA LEU A 380 31.63 9.65 -5.72
C LEU A 380 30.74 9.07 -6.84
N ASN A 381 30.99 9.47 -8.09
CA ASN A 381 30.30 8.92 -9.25
C ASN A 381 30.63 7.44 -9.45
N ALA A 382 31.87 7.02 -9.20
CA ALA A 382 32.27 5.61 -9.26
C ALA A 382 31.57 4.77 -8.17
N GLU A 383 31.42 5.30 -6.95
CA GLU A 383 30.63 4.67 -5.89
C GLU A 383 29.17 4.49 -6.32
N GLN A 384 28.53 5.52 -6.90
CA GLN A 384 27.16 5.43 -7.40
C GLN A 384 27.02 4.46 -8.59
N PHE A 385 28.04 4.38 -9.44
CA PHE A 385 28.09 3.39 -10.51
C PHE A 385 28.09 1.96 -9.95
N GLN A 386 28.92 1.68 -8.94
CA GLN A 386 28.96 0.38 -8.27
C GLN A 386 27.63 0.06 -7.56
N GLN A 387 27.03 1.03 -6.88
CA GLN A 387 25.72 0.86 -6.24
C GLN A 387 24.63 0.54 -7.27
N THR A 388 24.63 1.23 -8.42
CA THR A 388 23.71 0.95 -9.52
C THR A 388 23.93 -0.44 -10.09
N ALA A 389 25.18 -0.88 -10.26
CA ALA A 389 25.51 -2.22 -10.73
C ALA A 389 24.98 -3.32 -9.78
N TYR A 390 25.02 -3.09 -8.47
CA TYR A 390 24.38 -3.98 -7.50
C TYR A 390 22.86 -4.07 -7.71
N HIS A 391 22.17 -2.96 -7.96
CA HIS A 391 20.73 -2.96 -8.25
C HIS A 391 20.42 -3.67 -9.57
N GLN A 392 21.27 -3.50 -10.58
CA GLN A 392 21.17 -4.18 -11.88
C GLN A 392 21.32 -5.71 -11.72
N GLU A 393 22.27 -6.18 -10.91
CA GLU A 393 22.44 -7.62 -10.66
C GLU A 393 21.23 -8.23 -9.95
N GLN A 394 20.64 -7.52 -8.98
CA GLN A 394 19.39 -7.95 -8.35
C GLN A 394 18.24 -7.99 -9.37
N ALA A 395 18.12 -6.97 -10.23
CA ALA A 395 17.14 -6.98 -11.31
C ALA A 395 17.27 -8.18 -12.23
N VAL A 396 18.48 -8.49 -12.71
CA VAL A 396 18.72 -9.67 -13.56
C VAL A 396 18.34 -10.95 -12.83
N THR A 397 18.68 -11.07 -11.55
CA THR A 397 18.33 -12.26 -10.75
C THR A 397 16.82 -12.46 -10.67
N CYS A 398 16.06 -11.45 -10.27
CA CYS A 398 14.60 -11.54 -10.19
C CYS A 398 13.93 -11.79 -11.56
N LEU A 399 14.48 -11.20 -12.63
CA LEU A 399 14.02 -11.44 -14.00
C LEU A 399 14.19 -12.91 -14.40
N LEU A 400 15.36 -13.49 -14.14
CA LEU A 400 15.63 -14.90 -14.47
C LEU A 400 14.77 -15.83 -13.62
N GLU A 401 14.61 -15.58 -12.33
CA GLU A 401 13.73 -16.37 -11.46
C GLU A 401 12.28 -16.34 -11.95
N THR A 402 11.81 -15.19 -12.43
CA THR A 402 10.49 -15.05 -13.07
C THR A 402 10.40 -15.92 -14.32
N VAL A 403 11.40 -15.87 -15.20
CA VAL A 403 11.45 -16.69 -16.43
C VAL A 403 11.48 -18.19 -16.10
N VAL A 404 12.28 -18.59 -15.11
CA VAL A 404 12.34 -19.97 -14.59
C VAL A 404 10.95 -20.40 -14.12
N TYR A 405 10.31 -19.62 -13.25
CA TYR A 405 8.99 -19.94 -12.72
C TYR A 405 7.95 -20.05 -13.83
N GLU A 406 7.87 -19.08 -14.74
CA GLU A 406 6.81 -19.02 -15.75
C GLU A 406 6.94 -20.09 -16.85
N ARG A 407 8.15 -20.59 -17.11
CA ARG A 407 8.43 -21.44 -18.29
C ARG A 407 9.07 -22.78 -17.96
N LEU A 408 9.98 -22.83 -17.01
CA LEU A 408 10.80 -24.02 -16.73
C LEU A 408 10.30 -24.82 -15.52
N ALA A 409 9.92 -24.15 -14.42
CA ALA A 409 9.53 -24.82 -13.18
C ALA A 409 8.27 -25.69 -13.37
N ASP A 410 8.26 -26.88 -12.79
CA ASP A 410 7.16 -27.85 -12.94
C ASP A 410 5.85 -27.38 -12.30
N HIS A 411 5.96 -26.65 -11.19
CA HIS A 411 4.85 -26.01 -10.49
C HIS A 411 4.50 -24.62 -11.06
N GLY A 412 5.13 -24.24 -12.17
CA GLY A 412 4.90 -22.99 -12.87
C GLY A 412 3.75 -23.05 -13.89
N PRO A 413 3.30 -21.90 -14.41
CA PRO A 413 2.20 -21.83 -15.38
C PRO A 413 2.53 -22.36 -16.79
N LYS A 414 3.80 -22.69 -17.08
CA LYS A 414 4.27 -23.19 -18.39
C LYS A 414 3.75 -22.35 -19.58
N GLN A 415 3.99 -21.04 -19.54
CA GLN A 415 3.43 -20.07 -20.51
C GLN A 415 3.89 -20.27 -21.97
N GLY A 416 4.84 -21.18 -22.23
CA GLY A 416 5.37 -21.47 -23.56
C GLY A 416 6.31 -20.39 -24.10
N SER A 417 6.36 -20.26 -25.43
CA SER A 417 7.26 -19.34 -26.12
C SER A 417 6.98 -17.87 -25.81
N VAL A 418 8.06 -17.08 -25.75
CA VAL A 418 7.99 -15.62 -25.61
C VAL A 418 7.19 -15.02 -26.77
N SER A 419 6.22 -14.18 -26.43
CA SER A 419 5.35 -13.49 -27.37
C SER A 419 4.93 -12.13 -26.80
N ARG A 420 4.24 -11.30 -27.60
CA ARG A 420 3.66 -10.05 -27.10
C ARG A 420 2.59 -10.27 -26.02
N LYS A 421 1.89 -11.42 -26.06
CA LYS A 421 0.90 -11.82 -25.05
C LYS A 421 1.57 -12.34 -23.77
N TYR A 422 2.66 -13.10 -23.93
CA TYR A 422 3.46 -13.67 -22.86
C TYR A 422 4.92 -13.20 -23.00
N PRO A 423 5.22 -11.94 -22.64
CA PRO A 423 6.58 -11.38 -22.73
C PRO A 423 7.54 -12.12 -21.79
N LEU A 424 8.84 -11.87 -21.90
CA LEU A 424 9.83 -12.52 -21.03
C LEU A 424 9.51 -12.29 -19.54
N VAL A 425 9.05 -11.08 -19.22
CA VAL A 425 8.65 -10.69 -17.88
C VAL A 425 7.45 -9.74 -17.92
N THR A 426 6.68 -9.73 -16.83
CA THR A 426 5.53 -8.84 -16.66
C THR A 426 5.97 -7.37 -16.68
N ARG A 427 5.23 -6.53 -17.41
CA ARG A 427 5.45 -5.07 -17.41
C ARG A 427 5.07 -4.45 -16.08
N TYR A 428 5.93 -3.61 -15.55
CA TYR A 428 5.72 -2.90 -14.29
C TYR A 428 5.02 -1.57 -14.46
N PHE A 429 4.93 -1.05 -15.68
CA PHE A 429 4.27 0.22 -15.94
C PHE A 429 3.27 0.13 -17.08
N THR A 430 2.22 0.95 -16.99
CA THR A 430 1.31 1.20 -18.09
C THR A 430 2.03 2.06 -19.14
N TYR A 431 1.85 1.72 -20.42
CA TYR A 431 2.29 2.53 -21.56
C TYR A 431 1.14 2.59 -22.58
N PRO A 432 0.37 3.70 -22.62
CA PRO A 432 -0.87 3.78 -23.41
C PRO A 432 -0.66 4.35 -24.82
N PHE A 433 0.58 4.63 -25.23
CA PHE A 433 0.88 5.21 -26.54
C PHE A 433 1.19 4.14 -27.58
N LYS A 434 1.32 4.58 -28.83
CA LYS A 434 1.78 3.70 -29.92
C LYS A 434 3.22 3.27 -29.62
N GLU A 435 3.57 2.08 -30.10
CA GLU A 435 4.92 1.56 -30.01
C GLU A 435 5.88 2.44 -30.82
N MET A 436 7.00 2.77 -30.19
CA MET A 436 8.04 3.67 -30.71
C MET A 436 9.41 3.03 -30.39
N THR A 437 10.51 3.58 -30.88
CA THR A 437 11.82 3.09 -30.44
C THR A 437 12.07 3.45 -28.98
N LEU A 438 12.98 2.76 -28.30
CA LEU A 438 13.29 3.03 -26.90
C LEU A 438 13.77 4.48 -26.70
N GLU A 439 14.54 5.01 -27.65
CA GLU A 439 15.06 6.38 -27.65
C GLU A 439 13.92 7.41 -27.77
N GLU A 440 12.93 7.15 -28.63
CA GLU A 440 11.75 7.99 -28.77
C GLU A 440 10.86 7.95 -27.51
N GLU A 441 10.69 6.77 -26.91
CA GLU A 441 9.93 6.59 -25.67
C GLU A 441 10.59 7.33 -24.51
N GLU A 442 11.92 7.29 -24.40
CA GLU A 442 12.67 8.02 -23.38
C GLU A 442 12.40 9.53 -23.42
N LEU A 443 12.22 10.11 -24.61
CA LEU A 443 11.85 11.53 -24.74
C LEU A 443 10.47 11.85 -24.13
N LEU A 444 9.54 10.88 -24.12
CA LEU A 444 8.20 11.06 -23.56
C LEU A 444 8.23 11.18 -22.03
N MET A 445 9.20 10.56 -21.36
CA MET A 445 9.38 10.67 -19.90
C MET A 445 9.66 12.12 -19.45
N HIS A 446 10.17 12.96 -20.36
CA HIS A 446 10.44 14.37 -20.11
C HIS A 446 9.26 15.29 -20.47
N GLN A 447 8.15 14.74 -20.98
CA GLN A 447 6.94 15.47 -21.36
C GLN A 447 5.85 15.22 -20.30
N PRO A 448 5.55 16.19 -19.41
CA PRO A 448 4.63 15.94 -18.29
C PRO A 448 3.24 15.46 -18.68
N ASP A 449 2.71 15.89 -19.83
CA ASP A 449 1.41 15.46 -20.37
C ASP A 449 1.41 13.99 -20.87
N LYS A 450 2.60 13.42 -21.12
CA LYS A 450 2.76 12.00 -21.48
C LYS A 450 3.18 11.18 -20.27
N ALA A 451 4.20 11.66 -19.54
CA ALA A 451 4.82 11.00 -18.41
C ALA A 451 3.85 10.72 -17.25
N CYS A 452 2.80 11.54 -17.10
CA CYS A 452 1.77 11.31 -16.10
C CYS A 452 0.96 10.03 -16.34
N HIS A 453 0.92 9.52 -17.57
CA HIS A 453 0.18 8.30 -17.92
C HIS A 453 1.02 7.01 -17.79
N PHE A 454 2.29 7.12 -17.41
CA PHE A 454 3.17 5.98 -17.13
C PHE A 454 2.99 5.49 -15.70
N LEU A 455 1.85 4.82 -15.47
CA LEU A 455 1.41 4.41 -14.14
C LEU A 455 2.12 3.13 -13.70
N ALA A 456 2.71 3.14 -12.50
CA ALA A 456 3.30 1.96 -11.89
C ALA A 456 2.20 0.95 -11.51
N HIS A 457 2.43 -0.32 -11.81
CA HIS A 457 1.56 -1.41 -11.44
C HIS A 457 1.76 -1.81 -9.98
N ASN A 458 0.72 -2.35 -9.37
CA ASN A 458 0.77 -2.88 -8.01
C ASN A 458 1.19 -4.35 -8.01
N GLY A 459 1.41 -4.90 -6.83
CA GLY A 459 1.79 -6.28 -6.62
C GLY A 459 2.09 -6.50 -5.15
N TRP A 460 2.96 -7.48 -4.89
CA TRP A 460 3.48 -7.75 -3.56
C TRP A 460 4.96 -8.12 -3.64
N VAL A 461 5.67 -7.94 -2.52
CA VAL A 461 7.11 -8.19 -2.40
C VAL A 461 7.31 -9.22 -1.31
N MET A 462 8.10 -10.25 -1.60
CA MET A 462 8.41 -11.31 -0.64
C MET A 462 9.16 -10.75 0.57
N GLY A 463 8.58 -10.92 1.77
CA GLY A 463 9.24 -10.54 3.03
C GLY A 463 9.46 -9.05 3.26
N ASP A 464 8.75 -8.17 2.52
CA ASP A 464 8.85 -6.72 2.71
C ASP A 464 8.13 -6.26 3.98
N ASP A 465 8.50 -5.08 4.47
CA ASP A 465 7.85 -4.47 5.62
C ASP A 465 6.44 -3.99 5.24
N PRO A 466 5.36 -4.57 5.82
CA PRO A 466 3.98 -4.19 5.49
C PRO A 466 3.65 -2.74 5.89
N LEU A 467 4.47 -2.09 6.73
CA LEU A 467 4.27 -0.69 7.09
C LEU A 467 4.91 0.27 6.07
N ARG A 468 5.74 -0.23 5.15
CA ARG A 468 6.39 0.56 4.13
C ARG A 468 5.71 0.36 2.78
N ASN A 469 5.41 1.47 2.11
CA ASN A 469 4.93 1.42 0.75
C ASN A 469 6.11 1.33 -0.23
N PHE A 470 6.27 0.19 -0.89
CA PHE A 470 7.35 -0.08 -1.84
C PHE A 470 7.39 0.83 -3.08
N ALA A 471 6.35 1.63 -3.35
CA ALA A 471 6.33 2.61 -4.43
C ALA A 471 6.81 4.01 -4.03
N GLU A 472 6.95 4.29 -2.74
CA GLU A 472 7.43 5.58 -2.23
C GLU A 472 8.94 5.76 -2.45
N PRO A 473 9.44 7.03 -2.45
CA PRO A 473 10.87 7.30 -2.49
C PRO A 473 11.65 6.57 -1.39
N GLY A 474 12.86 6.11 -1.70
CA GLY A 474 13.70 5.31 -0.81
C GLY A 474 13.52 3.80 -0.96
N SER A 475 12.52 3.35 -1.71
CA SER A 475 12.40 1.96 -2.17
C SER A 475 13.06 1.77 -3.53
N ASN A 476 13.73 0.62 -3.72
CA ASN A 476 14.33 0.22 -5.00
C ASN A 476 13.60 -0.95 -5.67
N VAL A 477 12.43 -1.36 -5.15
CA VAL A 477 11.70 -2.56 -5.59
C VAL A 477 11.42 -2.57 -7.10
N TYR A 478 10.96 -1.44 -7.65
CA TYR A 478 10.70 -1.33 -9.10
C TYR A 478 11.98 -1.41 -9.94
N LEU A 479 13.06 -0.76 -9.49
CA LEU A 479 14.36 -0.75 -10.19
C LEU A 479 15.02 -2.13 -10.17
N ARG A 480 14.94 -2.80 -9.02
CA ARG A 480 15.50 -4.14 -8.77
C ARG A 480 14.61 -5.28 -9.21
N ARG A 481 13.43 -5.00 -9.78
CA ARG A 481 12.49 -6.02 -10.26
C ARG A 481 12.06 -7.03 -9.19
N GLU A 482 12.00 -6.58 -7.93
CA GLU A 482 11.65 -7.41 -6.76
C GLU A 482 10.12 -7.59 -6.61
N LEU A 483 9.32 -6.89 -7.42
CA LEU A 483 7.86 -6.90 -7.33
C LEU A 483 7.27 -8.12 -8.06
N ILE A 484 6.49 -8.92 -7.35
CA ILE A 484 5.58 -9.88 -7.98
C ILE A 484 4.36 -9.08 -8.46
N CYS A 485 4.47 -8.62 -9.70
CA CYS A 485 3.64 -7.58 -10.28
C CYS A 485 2.31 -8.13 -10.82
N TRP A 486 1.22 -7.43 -10.53
CA TRP A 486 -0.08 -7.61 -11.17
C TRP A 486 -0.17 -6.69 -12.38
N GLY A 487 0.26 -7.19 -13.54
CA GLY A 487 0.38 -6.40 -14.77
C GLY A 487 -0.91 -5.81 -15.34
N ASP A 488 -2.05 -6.11 -14.72
CA ASP A 488 -3.37 -5.57 -15.06
C ASP A 488 -3.85 -4.45 -14.12
N SER A 489 -3.08 -4.12 -13.09
CA SER A 489 -3.53 -3.31 -11.96
C SER A 489 -2.57 -2.17 -11.65
N ALA A 490 -3.01 -0.93 -11.85
CA ALA A 490 -2.26 0.28 -11.51
C ALA A 490 -2.35 0.59 -10.01
N LYS A 491 -1.20 0.88 -9.37
CA LYS A 491 -1.12 1.19 -7.95
C LYS A 491 -1.62 2.60 -7.65
N LEU A 492 -2.46 2.74 -6.63
CA LEU A 492 -3.09 4.01 -6.25
C LEU A 492 -2.24 4.80 -5.26
N ARG A 493 -2.08 6.11 -5.52
CA ARG A 493 -1.23 7.05 -4.77
C ARG A 493 -2.07 8.03 -3.96
N TYR A 494 -2.42 7.64 -2.73
CA TYR A 494 -3.20 8.48 -1.82
C TYR A 494 -2.41 9.67 -1.24
N GLY A 495 -1.10 9.53 -1.08
CA GLY A 495 -0.30 10.46 -0.27
C GLY A 495 -0.56 10.31 1.23
N ASN A 496 -0.20 11.33 2.01
CA ASN A 496 -0.32 11.34 3.48
C ASN A 496 -1.69 11.83 3.96
N LYS A 497 -2.38 12.62 3.15
CA LYS A 497 -3.65 13.26 3.49
C LYS A 497 -4.54 13.45 2.25
N PRO A 498 -5.86 13.68 2.42
CA PRO A 498 -6.79 13.85 1.30
C PRO A 498 -6.38 14.90 0.27
N GLU A 499 -5.70 15.96 0.70
CA GLU A 499 -5.27 17.06 -0.18
C GLU A 499 -4.17 16.65 -1.17
N ASP A 500 -3.44 15.56 -0.90
CA ASP A 500 -2.34 15.11 -1.77
C ASP A 500 -2.87 14.42 -3.04
N CYS A 501 -4.11 13.92 -3.02
CA CYS A 501 -4.82 13.40 -4.19
C CYS A 501 -6.36 13.44 -3.99
N PRO A 502 -6.99 14.62 -4.04
CA PRO A 502 -8.38 14.81 -3.62
C PRO A 502 -9.40 13.93 -4.34
N TYR A 503 -9.22 13.75 -5.67
CA TYR A 503 -10.11 12.92 -6.47
C TYR A 503 -10.09 11.46 -6.00
N LEU A 504 -8.90 10.86 -5.83
CA LEU A 504 -8.76 9.48 -5.39
C LEU A 504 -9.44 9.24 -4.04
N TRP A 505 -9.19 10.12 -3.07
CA TRP A 505 -9.81 10.02 -1.75
C TRP A 505 -11.33 10.12 -1.82
N ALA A 506 -11.87 11.06 -2.61
CA ALA A 506 -13.31 11.20 -2.80
C ALA A 506 -13.93 9.98 -3.50
N HIS A 507 -13.28 9.47 -4.55
CA HIS A 507 -13.71 8.30 -5.32
C HIS A 507 -13.76 7.04 -4.44
N MET A 508 -12.69 6.78 -3.68
CA MET A 508 -12.59 5.60 -2.82
C MET A 508 -13.47 5.71 -1.57
N LYS A 509 -13.68 6.92 -1.05
CA LYS A 509 -14.69 7.16 -0.01
C LYS A 509 -16.08 6.84 -0.54
N LYS A 510 -16.42 7.30 -1.75
CA LYS A 510 -17.73 7.02 -2.35
C LYS A 510 -17.95 5.54 -2.60
N TYR A 511 -16.94 4.85 -3.13
CA TYR A 511 -16.93 3.39 -3.26
C TYR A 511 -17.22 2.71 -1.91
N THR A 512 -16.49 3.12 -0.87
CA THR A 512 -16.65 2.56 0.47
C THR A 512 -18.05 2.79 1.06
N GLU A 513 -18.60 3.99 0.88
CA GLU A 513 -19.96 4.34 1.33
C GLU A 513 -21.04 3.52 0.59
N ILE A 514 -20.88 3.32 -0.72
CA ILE A 514 -21.78 2.46 -1.52
C ILE A 514 -21.73 1.03 -0.97
N THR A 515 -20.52 0.49 -0.75
CA THR A 515 -20.35 -0.86 -0.21
C THR A 515 -20.99 -1.00 1.18
N ALA A 516 -20.71 -0.07 2.10
CA ALA A 516 -21.26 -0.10 3.45
C ALA A 516 -22.79 0.08 3.50
N LYS A 517 -23.36 0.80 2.53
CA LYS A 517 -24.81 0.97 2.39
C LYS A 517 -25.49 -0.37 2.11
N TYR A 518 -24.98 -1.15 1.16
CA TYR A 518 -25.64 -2.36 0.68
C TYR A 518 -25.21 -3.65 1.38
N PHE A 519 -24.01 -3.70 1.95
CA PHE A 519 -23.47 -4.89 2.61
C PHE A 519 -23.32 -4.70 4.11
N HIS A 520 -23.34 -5.79 4.85
CA HIS A 520 -23.27 -5.82 6.31
C HIS A 520 -21.84 -5.73 6.84
N GLY A 521 -20.85 -5.85 5.95
CA GLY A 521 -19.44 -5.89 6.27
C GLY A 521 -18.58 -5.87 5.03
N VAL A 522 -17.27 -5.78 5.26
CA VAL A 522 -16.25 -5.74 4.21
C VAL A 522 -15.12 -6.71 4.50
N ARG A 523 -14.55 -7.28 3.42
CA ARG A 523 -13.24 -7.93 3.45
C ARG A 523 -12.18 -6.96 2.93
N LEU A 524 -11.16 -6.70 3.74
CA LEU A 524 -10.00 -5.90 3.33
C LEU A 524 -9.05 -6.80 2.54
N ASP A 525 -9.05 -6.63 1.23
CA ASP A 525 -8.12 -7.32 0.33
C ASP A 525 -6.70 -6.79 0.52
N ASN A 526 -5.74 -7.71 0.68
CA ASN A 526 -4.33 -7.38 0.89
C ASN A 526 -4.14 -6.23 1.90
N CYS A 527 -4.72 -6.38 3.09
CA CYS A 527 -4.81 -5.32 4.10
C CYS A 527 -3.42 -4.82 4.54
N HIS A 528 -2.44 -5.73 4.57
CA HIS A 528 -1.06 -5.41 4.96
C HIS A 528 -0.34 -4.52 3.95
N SER A 529 -0.82 -4.42 2.70
CA SER A 529 -0.27 -3.49 1.70
C SER A 529 -1.03 -2.16 1.64
N THR A 530 -2.11 -2.00 2.43
CA THR A 530 -2.93 -0.79 2.44
C THR A 530 -2.39 0.18 3.50
N PRO A 531 -2.03 1.43 3.14
CA PRO A 531 -1.58 2.41 4.14
C PRO A 531 -2.61 2.58 5.26
N LEU A 532 -2.16 2.46 6.52
CA LEU A 532 -3.05 2.44 7.68
C LEU A 532 -3.97 3.67 7.73
N HIS A 533 -3.45 4.87 7.46
CA HIS A 533 -4.26 6.10 7.49
C HIS A 533 -5.36 6.11 6.43
N VAL A 534 -5.13 5.48 5.27
CA VAL A 534 -6.16 5.34 4.23
C VAL A 534 -7.26 4.39 4.72
N ALA A 535 -6.90 3.20 5.17
CA ALA A 535 -7.87 2.22 5.67
C ALA A 535 -8.64 2.75 6.89
N GLU A 536 -7.99 3.50 7.79
CA GLU A 536 -8.63 4.14 8.95
C GLU A 536 -9.75 5.11 8.57
N GLU A 537 -9.53 5.93 7.54
CA GLU A 537 -10.51 6.91 7.04
C GLU A 537 -11.62 6.22 6.24
N MET A 538 -11.29 5.25 5.39
CA MET A 538 -12.29 4.50 4.61
C MET A 538 -13.22 3.71 5.54
N LEU A 539 -12.67 3.01 6.55
CA LEU A 539 -13.49 2.31 7.53
C LEU A 539 -14.28 3.26 8.44
N ALA A 540 -13.77 4.46 8.72
CA ALA A 540 -14.56 5.48 9.43
C ALA A 540 -15.76 5.93 8.59
N ALA A 541 -15.57 6.16 7.28
CA ALA A 541 -16.67 6.47 6.35
C ALA A 541 -17.68 5.30 6.27
N ALA A 542 -17.19 4.06 6.16
CA ALA A 542 -18.04 2.87 6.17
C ALA A 542 -18.88 2.76 7.46
N ARG A 543 -18.25 2.94 8.63
CA ARG A 543 -18.93 2.88 9.94
C ARG A 543 -19.91 4.02 10.17
N SER A 544 -19.69 5.18 9.54
CA SER A 544 -20.67 6.29 9.58
C SER A 544 -21.97 5.93 8.85
N VAL A 545 -21.89 5.09 7.81
CA VAL A 545 -23.05 4.55 7.10
C VAL A 545 -23.63 3.35 7.84
N ARG A 546 -22.77 2.48 8.37
CA ARG A 546 -23.14 1.26 9.08
C ARG A 546 -22.33 1.09 10.37
N PRO A 547 -22.84 1.53 11.53
CA PRO A 547 -22.08 1.50 12.79
C PRO A 547 -21.57 0.10 13.17
N ASN A 548 -22.42 -0.93 13.00
CA ASN A 548 -22.11 -2.35 13.25
C ASN A 548 -21.47 -3.06 12.03
N LEU A 549 -20.58 -2.37 11.31
CA LEU A 549 -19.89 -2.97 10.16
C LEU A 549 -19.00 -4.14 10.60
N TYR A 550 -19.24 -5.32 10.04
CA TYR A 550 -18.33 -6.46 10.19
C TYR A 550 -17.10 -6.26 9.31
N VAL A 551 -15.89 -6.35 9.87
CA VAL A 551 -14.65 -6.16 9.10
C VAL A 551 -13.81 -7.40 9.21
N ILE A 552 -13.51 -8.04 8.07
CA ILE A 552 -12.54 -9.12 7.99
C ILE A 552 -11.33 -8.68 7.17
N ALA A 553 -10.15 -9.22 7.48
CA ALA A 553 -8.94 -8.83 6.77
C ALA A 553 -8.10 -10.04 6.38
N GLU A 554 -7.57 -9.99 5.16
CA GLU A 554 -6.41 -10.78 4.76
C GLU A 554 -5.13 -10.05 5.20
N LEU A 555 -4.54 -10.53 6.29
CA LEU A 555 -3.42 -9.87 6.95
C LEU A 555 -2.36 -10.91 7.34
N PHE A 556 -1.18 -10.80 6.73
CA PHE A 556 -0.04 -11.67 6.97
C PHE A 556 1.21 -10.81 7.13
N THR A 557 1.46 -10.31 8.33
CA THR A 557 2.62 -9.43 8.59
C THR A 557 3.87 -10.18 9.04
N GLY A 558 3.75 -11.49 9.29
CA GLY A 558 4.82 -12.31 9.89
C GLY A 558 5.05 -12.02 11.39
N SER A 559 4.26 -11.13 12.00
CA SER A 559 4.38 -10.79 13.42
C SER A 559 3.01 -10.52 14.05
N GLU A 560 2.64 -11.32 15.06
CA GLU A 560 1.39 -11.12 15.82
C GLU A 560 1.30 -9.69 16.41
N HIS A 561 2.43 -9.12 16.83
CA HIS A 561 2.46 -7.75 17.34
C HIS A 561 2.13 -6.71 16.27
N ILE A 562 2.57 -6.91 15.03
CA ILE A 562 2.22 -6.02 13.92
C ILE A 562 0.76 -6.26 13.51
N ASP A 563 0.30 -7.52 13.46
CA ASP A 563 -1.11 -7.84 13.23
C ASP A 563 -2.01 -7.10 14.22
N ASN A 564 -1.65 -7.10 15.51
CA ASN A 564 -2.38 -6.38 16.55
C ASN A 564 -2.41 -4.86 16.31
N VAL A 565 -1.38 -4.25 15.73
CA VAL A 565 -1.42 -2.82 15.36
C VAL A 565 -2.50 -2.56 14.33
N PHE A 566 -2.60 -3.39 13.29
CA PHE A 566 -3.65 -3.27 12.27
C PHE A 566 -5.03 -3.53 12.87
N VAL A 567 -5.21 -4.62 13.63
CA VAL A 567 -6.48 -4.94 14.29
C VAL A 567 -6.92 -3.80 15.20
N ASN A 568 -6.02 -3.30 16.02
CA ASN A 568 -6.29 -2.19 16.93
C ASN A 568 -6.66 -0.93 16.17
N ARG A 569 -5.88 -0.48 15.20
CA ARG A 569 -6.11 0.82 14.53
C ARG A 569 -7.31 0.83 13.59
N LEU A 570 -7.55 -0.29 12.91
CA LEU A 570 -8.61 -0.45 11.93
C LEU A 570 -9.91 -0.94 12.56
N GLY A 571 -9.87 -1.55 13.75
CA GLY A 571 -11.01 -2.21 14.37
C GLY A 571 -11.46 -3.43 13.56
N ILE A 572 -10.50 -4.22 13.08
CA ILE A 572 -10.80 -5.46 12.36
C ILE A 572 -11.50 -6.42 13.33
N THR A 573 -12.62 -7.00 12.91
CA THR A 573 -13.37 -7.98 13.70
C THR A 573 -12.70 -9.34 13.62
N SER A 574 -12.38 -9.81 12.41
CA SER A 574 -11.81 -11.15 12.20
C SER A 574 -10.62 -11.15 11.25
N LEU A 575 -9.60 -11.96 11.56
CA LEU A 575 -8.48 -12.23 10.66
C LEU A 575 -8.71 -13.53 9.93
N ILE A 576 -8.45 -13.55 8.63
CA ILE A 576 -8.54 -14.77 7.83
C ILE A 576 -7.35 -15.66 8.18
N ARG A 577 -7.64 -16.93 8.50
CA ARG A 577 -6.64 -18.00 8.61
C ARG A 577 -6.93 -19.02 7.53
N VAL A 578 -5.91 -19.41 6.76
CA VAL A 578 -6.07 -20.33 5.64
C VAL A 578 -5.65 -21.72 6.10
N LEU A 579 -6.63 -22.62 6.20
CA LEU A 579 -6.38 -24.05 6.25
C LEU A 579 -6.60 -24.60 4.84
N CYS A 580 -5.56 -24.52 3.99
CA CYS A 580 -5.51 -25.38 2.83
C CYS A 580 -5.23 -26.80 3.31
N VAL A 581 -5.70 -27.82 2.58
CA VAL A 581 -5.22 -29.20 2.74
C VAL A 581 -3.75 -29.24 2.30
N CYS A 582 -2.90 -28.72 3.18
CA CYS A 582 -1.45 -28.87 3.24
C CYS A 582 -1.12 -29.36 4.65
N CYS A 583 -1.93 -30.29 5.19
CA CYS A 583 -1.41 -31.27 6.13
C CYS A 583 -0.40 -32.11 5.36
N TRP A 584 0.83 -31.61 5.24
CA TRP A 584 1.97 -32.43 4.87
C TRP A 584 2.17 -33.44 6.00
N GLN A 585 2.04 -34.72 5.65
CA GLN A 585 2.62 -35.83 6.42
C GLN A 585 4.14 -35.77 6.37
#